data_AF-A0A359FYB7-F1
#
_entry.id   AF-A0A359FYB7-F1
#
_cell.length_a   1.000
_cell.length_b   1.000
_cell.length_c   1.000
_cell.angle_alpha   90.00
_cell.angle_beta   90.00
_cell.angle_gamma   90.00
#
_symmetry.space_group_name_H-M   'P 1'
#
loop_
_entity.id
_entity.type
_entity.pdbx_description
1 polymer ?
#
loop_
_entity_poly.entity_id
_entity_poly.type
_entity_poly.pdbx_seq_one_letter_code
_entity_poly.pdbx_strand_id
1 'polypeptide(L)' 'MTNEIVTELAHLSMANKGKVTLRFQVFDEDNDRQQIQLLSRSVRVNLSSELIDFFEESPDISISLN' A
#
# COMPACT_ATOMS: atom_id res chain seq x y z
N MET A 1 -12.08 3.85 -4.59
CA MET A 1 -10.84 4.28 -3.92
C MET A 1 -10.84 5.78 -3.69
N THR A 2 -10.94 6.21 -2.45
CA THR A 2 -10.91 7.64 -2.09
C THR A 2 -9.47 8.17 -2.16
N ASN A 3 -9.30 9.42 -2.60
CA ASN A 3 -8.00 10.11 -2.64
C ASN A 3 -7.30 10.15 -1.26
N GLU A 4 -8.06 9.95 -0.19
CA GLU A 4 -7.62 9.89 1.21
C GLU A 4 -6.65 8.73 1.45
N ILE A 5 -6.99 7.50 1.02
CA ILE A 5 -6.13 6.32 1.17
C ILE A 5 -4.77 6.53 0.51
N VAL A 6 -4.76 7.06 -0.71
CA VAL A 6 -3.52 7.32 -1.46
C VAL A 6 -2.67 8.37 -0.76
N THR A 7 -3.31 9.44 -0.26
CA THR A 7 -2.62 10.54 0.43
C THR A 7 -2.01 10.06 1.75
N GLU A 8 -2.76 9.31 2.53
CA GLU A 8 -2.33 8.79 3.83
C GLU A 8 -1.20 7.76 3.68
N LEU A 9 -1.34 6.82 2.75
CA LEU A 9 -0.29 5.88 2.42
C LEU A 9 1.00 6.59 1.97
N ALA A 10 0.88 7.66 1.18
CA ALA A 10 2.04 8.45 0.76
C ALA A 10 2.73 9.12 1.96
N HIS A 11 1.97 9.74 2.87
CA HIS A 11 2.50 10.33 4.09
C HIS A 11 3.21 9.30 4.97
N LEU A 12 2.55 8.17 5.28
CA LEU A 12 3.11 7.12 6.12
C LEU A 12 4.37 6.51 5.50
N SER A 13 4.37 6.26 4.19
CA SER A 13 5.53 5.72 3.47
C SER A 13 6.73 6.69 3.46
N MET A 14 6.46 8.00 3.39
CA MET A 14 7.51 9.02 3.43
C MET A 14 8.06 9.26 4.84
N ALA A 15 7.23 9.12 5.87
CA ALA A 15 7.62 9.22 7.27
C ALA A 15 8.43 8.01 7.75
N ASN A 16 8.08 6.81 7.26
CA ASN A 16 8.66 5.54 7.69
C ASN A 16 9.65 4.98 6.65
N LYS A 17 10.69 5.74 6.28
CA LYS A 17 11.68 5.26 5.28
C LYS A 17 12.48 4.05 5.76
N GLY A 18 12.73 3.10 4.86
CA GLY A 18 13.47 1.88 5.18
C GLY A 18 14.01 1.15 3.96
N LYS A 19 13.96 -0.19 3.99
CA LYS A 19 14.58 -1.06 2.96
C LYS A 19 13.58 -1.92 2.20
N VAL A 20 12.33 -1.97 2.66
CA VAL A 20 11.27 -2.79 2.07
C VAL A 20 10.66 -2.06 0.88
N THR A 21 10.40 -2.79 -0.21
CA THR A 21 9.68 -2.26 -1.37
C THR A 21 8.23 -2.71 -1.28
N LEU A 22 7.29 -1.77 -1.40
CA LEU A 22 5.87 -2.09 -1.47
C LEU A 22 5.52 -2.52 -2.90
N ARG A 23 4.75 -3.59 -3.01
CA ARG A 23 4.15 -4.07 -4.25
C ARG A 23 2.65 -3.88 -4.15
N PHE A 24 2.08 -3.14 -5.09
CA PHE A 24 0.65 -2.90 -5.18
C PHE A 24 0.07 -3.73 -6.30
N GLN A 25 -1.04 -4.40 -6.02
CA GLN A 25 -1.87 -5.05 -7.02
C GLN A 25 -3.23 -4.36 -6.95
N VAL A 26 -3.49 -3.49 -7.93
CA VAL A 26 -4.74 -2.73 -8.02
C VAL A 26 -5.62 -3.42 -9.05
N PHE A 27 -6.84 -3.78 -8.68
CA PHE A 27 -7.79 -4.44 -9.55
C PHE A 27 -9.19 -3.84 -9.38
N ASP A 28 -10.04 -4.03 -10.37
CA ASP A 28 -11.46 -3.71 -10.29
C ASP A 28 -12.19 -4.88 -9.62
N GLU A 29 -12.98 -4.61 -8.58
CA GLU A 29 -13.77 -5.64 -7.88
C GLU A 29 -14.78 -6.34 -8.80
N ASP A 30 -15.28 -5.62 -9.81
CA ASP A 30 -16.23 -6.15 -10.79
C ASP A 30 -15.52 -6.88 -11.95
N ASN A 31 -14.19 -6.75 -12.07
CA ASN A 31 -13.41 -7.32 -13.17
C ASN A 31 -11.95 -7.59 -12.78
N ASP A 32 -11.72 -8.76 -12.18
CA ASP A 32 -10.41 -9.26 -11.76
C ASP A 32 -9.35 -9.34 -12.88
N ARG A 33 -9.77 -9.40 -14.15
CA ARG A 33 -8.87 -9.40 -15.31
C ARG A 33 -8.23 -8.03 -15.55
N GLN A 34 -8.82 -6.96 -15.03
CA GLN A 34 -8.23 -5.63 -15.07
C GLN A 34 -7.41 -5.42 -13.80
N GLN A 35 -6.14 -5.81 -13.86
CA GLN A 35 -5.19 -5.59 -12.78
C GLN A 35 -3.95 -4.84 -13.25
N ILE A 36 -3.45 -3.98 -12.38
CA ILE A 36 -2.20 -3.25 -12.57
C ILE A 36 -1.28 -3.58 -11.40
N GLN A 37 -0.04 -3.96 -11.72
CA GLN A 37 1.01 -4.18 -10.72
C GLN A 37 1.93 -2.97 -10.67
N LEU A 38 2.08 -2.39 -9.48
CA LEU A 38 2.94 -1.24 -9.23
C LEU A 38 3.97 -1.56 -8.14
N LEU A 39 5.08 -0.83 -8.14
CA LEU A 39 6.14 -0.92 -7.15
C LEU A 39 6.46 0.48 -6.63
N SER A 40 6.74 0.61 -5.34
CA SER A 40 7.21 1.85 -4.73
C SER A 40 8.69 2.14 -5.08
N ARG A 41 8.98 2.37 -6.36
CA ARG A 41 10.36 2.40 -6.88
C ARG A 41 11.25 3.46 -6.22
N SER A 42 10.69 4.64 -5.95
CA SER A 42 11.39 5.78 -5.36
C SER A 42 11.29 5.84 -3.83
N VAL A 43 10.44 5.00 -3.21
CA VAL A 43 10.16 5.04 -1.78
C VAL A 43 10.25 3.62 -1.22
N ARG A 44 11.24 3.38 -0.36
CA ARG A 44 11.33 2.16 0.43
C ARG A 44 10.91 2.45 1.85
N VAL A 45 10.17 1.53 2.45
CA VAL A 45 9.58 1.71 3.77
C VAL A 45 10.25 0.79 4.80
N ASN A 46 10.14 1.17 6.07
CA ASN A 46 10.21 0.26 7.18
C ASN A 46 8.78 -0.18 7.49
N LEU A 47 8.57 -1.48 7.68
CA LEU A 47 7.27 -2.00 8.14
C LEU A 47 7.14 -1.71 9.64
N SER A 48 6.79 -0.48 9.98
CA SER A 48 6.44 -0.08 11.34
C SER A 48 5.05 -0.61 11.72
N SER A 49 4.76 -0.70 13.02
CA SER A 49 3.42 -1.04 13.51
C SER A 49 2.37 -0.10 12.95
N GLU A 50 2.61 1.21 12.95
CA GLU A 50 1.71 2.21 12.36
C GLU A 50 1.34 1.92 10.89
N LEU A 51 2.32 1.51 10.09
CA LEU A 51 2.08 1.19 8.68
C LEU A 51 1.30 -0.12 8.52
N ILE A 52 1.54 -1.10 9.40
CA ILE A 52 0.78 -2.37 9.42
C ILE A 52 -0.66 -2.10 9.85
N ASP A 53 -0.86 -1.36 10.94
CA ASP A 53 -2.17 -0.98 11.47
C ASP A 53 -3.00 -0.26 10.40
N PHE A 54 -2.40 0.70 9.67
CA PHE A 54 -3.06 1.37 8.55
C PHE A 54 -3.60 0.39 7.50
N PHE A 55 -2.82 -0.64 7.14
CA PHE A 55 -3.25 -1.63 6.16
C PHE A 55 -4.35 -2.57 6.71
N GLU A 56 -4.29 -2.93 7.99
CA GLU A 56 -5.29 -3.80 8.64
C GLU A 56 -6.62 -3.08 8.88
N GLU A 57 -6.58 -1.77 9.16
CA GLU A 57 -7.77 -0.94 9.40
C GLU A 57 -8.44 -0.45 8.11
N SER A 58 -7.77 -0.58 6.96
CA SER A 58 -8.31 -0.18 5.66
C SER A 58 -9.13 -1.32 5.03
N PRO A 59 -10.47 -1.26 5.01
CA PRO A 59 -11.31 -2.38 4.55
C PRO A 59 -11.11 -2.75 3.08
N ASP A 60 -10.66 -1.80 2.26
CA ASP A 60 -10.43 -1.98 0.83
C ASP A 60 -9.00 -2.48 0.49
N ILE A 61 -8.17 -2.73 1.51
CA ILE A 61 -6.78 -3.15 1.33
C ILE A 61 -6.57 -4.52 1.96
N SER A 62 -5.86 -5.39 1.25
CA SER A 62 -5.33 -6.64 1.79
C SER A 62 -3.80 -6.60 1.75
N ILE A 63 -3.16 -7.02 2.85
CA ILE A 63 -1.70 -7.10 2.95
C ILE A 63 -1.23 -8.55 3.06
N SER A 64 -0.10 -8.83 2.41
CA SER A 64 0.63 -10.09 2.53
C SER A 64 2.11 -9.79 2.72
N LEU A 65 2.73 -10.47 3.69
CA LEU A 65 4.15 -10.41 3.99
C LEU A 65 4.80 -11.74 3.58
N ASN A 66 5.90 -11.68 2.83
CA ASN A 66 6.68 -12.84 2.38
C ASN A 66 8.04 -12.89 3.07
#